data_AF-A0A447XZY7-F1
#
_entry.id   AF-A0A447XZY7-F1
#
_cell.length_a   1.000
_cell.length_b   1.000
_cell.length_c   1.000
_cell.angle_alpha   90.00
_cell.angle_beta   90.00
_cell.angle_gamma   90.00
#
_symmetry.space_group_name_H-M   'P 1'
#
loop_
_entity.id
_entity.type
_entity.pdbx_description
1 polymer ?
#
loop_
_entity_poly.entity_id
_entity_poly.type
_entity_poly.pdbx_seq_one_letter_code
_entity_poly.pdbx_strand_id
1 'polypeptide(L)' 'MELYLDTSDVVAVKALSRMFPLAGVTTNPSIMPRVKTAGGCASGTS' A
#
# COMPACT_ATOMS: atom_id res chain seq x y z
N MET A 1 0.13 -12.83 20.56
CA MET A 1 -0.95 -12.37 19.67
C MET A 1 -0.30 -11.41 18.70
N GLU A 2 -0.29 -11.70 17.40
CA GLU A 2 0.48 -10.95 16.40
C GLU A 2 -0.38 -9.85 15.76
N LEU A 3 0.11 -8.60 15.74
CA LEU A 3 -0.63 -7.45 15.21
C LEU A 3 -0.13 -7.08 13.82
N TYR A 4 -1.04 -7.02 12.85
CA TYR A 4 -0.74 -6.64 11.46
C TYR A 4 -1.48 -5.37 11.07
N LEU A 5 -0.83 -4.56 10.22
CA LEU A 5 -1.41 -3.34 9.66
C LEU A 5 -1.75 -3.57 8.18
N ASP A 6 -3.00 -3.32 7.78
CA ASP A 6 -3.42 -3.43 6.37
C ASP A 6 -3.34 -2.06 5.69
N THR A 7 -2.19 -1.74 5.08
CA THR A 7 -2.00 -0.46 4.39
C THR A 7 -0.91 -0.52 3.34
N SER A 8 -1.07 0.25 2.26
CA SER A 8 -0.02 0.50 1.26
C SER A 8 0.73 1.82 1.50
N ASP A 9 0.37 2.58 2.54
CA ASP A 9 1.03 3.84 2.87
C ASP A 9 2.24 3.65 3.79
N VAL A 10 3.42 3.89 3.23
CA VAL A 10 4.70 3.80 3.93
C VAL A 10 4.82 4.82 5.08
N VAL A 11 4.12 5.96 5.02
CA VAL A 11 4.14 6.97 6.08
C VAL A 11 3.35 6.48 7.29
N ALA A 12 2.14 5.95 7.06
CA ALA A 12 1.30 5.36 8.10
C ALA A 12 2.01 4.19 8.80
N VAL A 13 2.66 3.28 8.04
CA VAL A 13 3.45 2.19 8.62
C VAL A 13 4.56 2.73 9.52
N LYS A 14 5.31 3.74 9.06
CA LYS A 14 6.45 4.29 9.81
C LYS A 14 6.03 4.99 11.10
N ALA A 15 4.86 5.63 11.10
CA ALA A 15 4.31 6.26 12.30
C ALA A 15 3.80 5.20 13.30
N LEU A 16 3.00 4.25 12.82
CA LEU A 16 2.32 3.27 13.67
C LEU A 16 3.25 2.16 14.18
N SER A 17 4.27 1.78 13.41
CA SER A 17 5.31 0.82 13.82
C SER A 17 6.12 1.28 15.03
N ARG A 18 6.14 2.59 15.32
CA ARG A 18 6.82 3.12 16.52
C ARG A 18 5.95 3.06 17.77
N MET A 19 4.63 2.97 17.60
CA MET A 19 3.65 3.01 18.68
C MET A 19 3.13 1.63 19.03
N PHE A 20 2.94 0.78 18.02
CA PHE A 20 2.39 -0.56 18.17
C PHE A 20 3.44 -1.62 17.84
N PRO A 21 3.46 -2.75 18.57
CA PRO A 21 4.31 -3.89 18.25
C PRO A 21 3.75 -4.63 17.02
N LEU A 22 3.91 -4.03 15.83
CA LEU A 22 3.48 -4.63 14.58
C LEU A 22 4.39 -5.80 14.21
N ALA A 23 3.80 -6.97 13.99
CA ALA A 23 4.48 -8.16 13.49
C ALA A 23 4.75 -8.08 11.97
N GLY A 24 3.97 -7.27 11.27
CA GLY A 24 4.12 -7.04 9.84
C GLY A 24 3.05 -6.13 9.25
N VAL A 25 3.12 -5.97 7.93
CA VAL A 25 2.15 -5.20 7.13
C VAL A 25 1.57 -6.13 6.08
N THR A 26 0.26 -6.12 5.94
CA THR A 26 -0.43 -6.74 4.81
C THR A 26 -0.79 -5.66 3.81
N THR A 27 -0.64 -5.98 2.54
CA THR A 27 -1.09 -5.11 1.45
C THR A 27 -2.10 -5.87 0.62
N ASN A 28 -3.36 -5.50 0.72
CA ASN A 28 -4.38 -6.06 -0.15
C ASN A 28 -4.40 -5.32 -1.51
N PRO A 29 -4.58 -5.98 -2.66
CA PRO A 29 -4.60 -5.31 -3.98
C PRO A 29 -5.66 -4.21 -4.10
N SER A 30 -6.74 -4.29 -3.31
CA SER A 30 -7.81 -3.29 -3.25
C SER A 30 -7.37 -1.92 -2.73
N ILE A 31 -6.31 -1.86 -1.92
CA ILE A 31 -5.75 -0.63 -1.34
C ILE A 31 -4.44 -0.20 -2.00
N MET A 32 -3.92 -0.99 -2.96
CA MET A 32 -2.73 -0.59 -3.69
C MET A 32 -3.03 0.68 -4.50
N PRO A 33 -2.20 1.74 -4.36
CA PRO A 33 -2.36 2.92 -5.18
C PRO A 33 -2.22 2.51 -6.64
N ARG A 34 -3.27 2.79 -7.42
CA ARG A 34 -3.21 2.64 -8.88
C ARG A 34 -2.07 3.52 -9.35
N VAL A 35 -1.00 2.93 -9.88
CA VAL A 35 0.10 3.71 -10.44
C VAL A 35 -0.51 4.66 -11.46
N LYS A 36 -0.57 5.95 -11.13
CA LYS A 36 -1.04 6.96 -12.06
C LYS A 36 0.14 7.21 -12.98
N THR A 37 0.27 6.37 -14.00
CA THR A 37 1.23 6.56 -15.08
C THR A 37 0.98 7.94 -15.67
N ALA A 38 1.80 8.91 -15.27
CA ALA A 38 1.85 10.22 -15.89
C ALA A 38 2.56 10.04 -17.24
N GLY A 39 1.77 9.82 -18.30
CA GLY A 39 2.21 9.83 -19.68
C GLY A 39 2.64 8.48 -20.24
N GLY A 40 1.97 8.04 -21.31
CA GLY A 40 2.47 7.01 -22.21
C GLY A 40 1.43 6.01 -22.68
N CYS A 41 0.85 6.29 -23.85
CA CYS A 41 0.11 5.38 -24.74
C CYS A 41 -1.25 4.85 -24.26
N ALA A 42 -2.28 5.67 -24.47
CA ALA A 42 -3.57 5.17 -24.92
C ALA A 42 -3.40 4.67 -26.37
N SER A 43 -3.08 3.38 -26.55
CA SER A 43 -3.21 2.73 -27.85
C SER A 43 -3.51 1.26 -27.64
N GLY A 44 -4.77 0.91 -27.87
CA GLY A 44 -5.23 -0.47 -27.78
C GLY A 44 -6.74 -0.56 -27.81
N THR A 45 -7.38 0.13 -28.75
CA THR A 45 -8.64 -0.36 -29.30
C THR A 45 -8.40 -1.72 -29.91
N SER A 46 -9.07 -2.74 -29.39
CA SER A 46 -9.64 -3.87 -30.14
C SER A 46 -10.74 -4.46 -29.27
#